data_AF-A0A146KJD4-F1
#
_entry.id   AF-A0A146KJD4-F1
#
_cell.length_a   1.000
_cell.length_b   1.000
_cell.length_c   1.000
_cell.angle_alpha   90.00
_cell.angle_beta   90.00
_cell.angle_gamma   90.00
#
_symmetry.space_group_name_H-M   'P 1'
#
loop_
_entity.id
_entity.type
_entity.pdbx_description
1 polymer ?
#
loop_
_entity_poly.entity_id
_entity_poly.type
_entity_poly.pdbx_seq_one_letter_code
_entity_poly.pdbx_strand_id
1 'polypeptide(L)'
;IQQVAIFISVVQLLFISLFFAQMQNHLFSTLYTKSTYSRLFKAYISSIFAFAGIYTFTEQVNVNHYQSVRHTSNIYQIYIDMIYFSSIIGAKSGFGDVFAKSPFTRIIVCFQILFTIFILYIIFRGSSFYFRLTEIEKEIQYGKQKIETIKSMKN
;
A
#
# COMPACT_ATOMS: atom_id res chain seq x y z
N ILE A 1 9.90 -11.48 28.34
CA ILE A 1 10.02 -10.48 27.25
C ILE A 1 9.92 -11.14 25.88
N GLN A 2 10.75 -12.14 25.57
CA GLN A 2 10.74 -12.82 24.25
C GLN A 2 9.41 -13.52 23.89
N GLN A 3 8.72 -14.17 24.84
CA GLN A 3 7.41 -14.79 24.57
C GLN A 3 6.31 -13.74 24.30
N VAL A 4 6.31 -12.62 25.04
CA VAL A 4 5.40 -11.49 24.82
C VAL A 4 5.65 -10.86 23.45
N ALA A 5 6.91 -10.79 23.04
CA ALA A 5 7.30 -10.34 21.73
C ALA A 5 6.74 -11.19 20.59
N ILE A 6 6.97 -12.50 20.67
CA ILE A 6 6.44 -13.46 19.69
C ILE A 6 4.92 -13.34 19.61
N PHE A 7 4.24 -13.27 20.76
CA PHE A 7 2.78 -13.12 20.81
C PHE A 7 2.29 -11.85 20.10
N ILE A 8 2.91 -10.69 20.38
CA ILE A 8 2.54 -9.42 19.74
C ILE A 8 2.79 -9.47 18.22
N SER A 9 3.90 -10.05 17.77
CA SER A 9 4.17 -10.20 16.34
C SER A 9 3.16 -11.11 15.63
N VAL A 10 2.72 -12.19 16.29
CA VAL A 10 1.66 -13.07 15.76
C VAL A 10 0.33 -12.31 15.66
N VAL A 11 -0.03 -11.54 16.68
CA VAL A 11 -1.25 -10.71 16.67
C VAL A 11 -1.18 -9.65 15.56
N GLN A 12 -0.02 -9.01 15.35
CA GLN A 12 0.18 -8.06 14.26
C GLN A 12 0.05 -8.74 12.89
N LEU A 13 0.62 -9.93 12.70
CA LEU A 13 0.46 -10.71 11.47
C LEU A 13 -0.99 -11.09 11.20
N LEU A 14 -1.75 -11.47 12.23
CA LEU A 14 -3.19 -11.73 12.12
C LEU A 14 -3.94 -10.46 11.75
N PHE A 15 -3.63 -9.33 12.37
CA PHE A 15 -4.24 -8.04 12.06
C PHE A 15 -4.01 -7.62 10.62
N ILE A 16 -2.79 -7.82 10.12
CA ILE A 16 -2.43 -7.57 8.73
C ILE A 16 -3.20 -8.52 7.82
N SER A 17 -3.24 -9.82 8.13
CA SER A 17 -3.98 -10.80 7.34
C SER A 17 -5.48 -10.48 7.25
N LEU A 18 -6.09 -10.06 8.35
CA LEU A 18 -7.48 -9.60 8.38
C LEU A 18 -7.67 -8.30 7.60
N PHE A 19 -6.77 -7.33 7.76
CA PHE A 19 -6.77 -6.10 6.97
C PHE A 19 -6.69 -6.41 5.47
N PHE A 20 -5.85 -7.36 5.08
CA PHE A 20 -5.73 -7.86 3.71
C PHE A 20 -7.03 -8.48 3.20
N ALA A 21 -7.64 -9.39 3.98
CA ALA A 21 -8.88 -10.04 3.60
C ALA A 21 -10.02 -9.02 3.43
N GLN A 22 -10.11 -8.05 4.35
CA GLN A 22 -11.08 -6.95 4.25
C GLN A 22 -10.80 -6.04 3.04
N MET A 23 -9.53 -5.69 2.81
CA MET A 23 -9.11 -4.95 1.62
C MET A 23 -9.50 -5.67 0.34
N GLN A 24 -9.24 -6.97 0.23
CA GLN A 24 -9.60 -7.77 -0.94
C GLN A 24 -11.10 -7.80 -1.16
N ASN A 25 -11.89 -8.16 -0.13
CA ASN A 25 -13.35 -8.20 -0.23
C ASN A 25 -13.93 -6.84 -0.64
N HIS A 26 -13.42 -5.76 -0.06
CA HIS A 26 -13.87 -4.40 -0.36
C HIS A 26 -13.43 -3.92 -1.74
N LEU A 27 -12.25 -4.33 -2.21
CA LEU A 27 -11.81 -4.03 -3.56
C LEU A 27 -12.69 -4.76 -4.58
N PHE A 28 -12.96 -6.05 -4.38
CA PHE A 28 -13.84 -6.81 -5.26
C PHE A 28 -15.26 -6.21 -5.32
N SER A 29 -15.79 -5.69 -4.22
CA SER A 29 -17.10 -5.04 -4.21
C SER A 29 -17.12 -3.64 -4.82
N THR A 30 -15.98 -2.94 -4.90
CA THR A 30 -15.95 -1.49 -5.18
C THR A 30 -15.11 -1.07 -6.39
N LEU A 31 -14.54 -2.03 -7.14
CA LEU A 31 -13.63 -1.85 -8.29
C LEU A 31 -14.11 -0.85 -9.37
N TYR A 32 -15.38 -0.46 -9.38
CA TYR A 32 -16.00 0.37 -10.42
C TYR A 32 -16.39 1.78 -9.99
N THR A 33 -16.06 2.21 -8.77
CA THR A 33 -16.43 3.56 -8.28
C THR A 33 -15.28 4.55 -8.38
N LYS A 34 -15.56 5.82 -8.74
CA LYS A 34 -14.57 6.93 -8.76
C LYS A 34 -13.83 7.13 -7.42
N SER A 35 -14.40 6.67 -6.30
CA SER A 35 -13.79 6.73 -4.95
C SER A 35 -12.63 5.75 -4.73
N THR A 36 -12.36 4.82 -5.66
CA THR A 36 -11.41 3.70 -5.44
C THR A 36 -9.97 4.18 -5.26
N TYR A 37 -9.54 5.23 -5.98
CA TYR A 37 -8.19 5.78 -5.88
C TYR A 37 -7.84 6.32 -4.49
N SER A 38 -8.70 7.18 -3.94
CA SER A 38 -8.48 7.74 -2.60
C SER A 38 -8.41 6.65 -1.54
N ARG A 39 -9.22 5.58 -1.69
CA ARG A 39 -9.21 4.44 -0.77
C ARG A 39 -7.93 3.61 -0.90
N LEU A 40 -7.48 3.32 -2.13
CA LEU A 40 -6.24 2.59 -2.39
C LEU A 40 -5.01 3.37 -1.89
N PHE A 41 -5.00 4.69 -2.09
CA PHE A 41 -3.95 5.55 -1.56
C PHE A 41 -3.93 5.54 -0.03
N LYS A 42 -5.10 5.64 0.63
CA LYS A 42 -5.20 5.49 2.09
C LYS A 42 -4.70 4.12 2.54
N ALA A 43 -5.07 3.03 1.86
CA ALA A 43 -4.58 1.69 2.18
C ALA A 43 -3.06 1.56 2.03
N TYR A 44 -2.49 2.17 0.99
CA TYR A 44 -1.04 2.25 0.80
C TYR A 44 -0.37 2.97 1.96
N ILE A 45 -0.85 4.15 2.34
CA ILE A 45 -0.32 4.91 3.47
C ILE A 45 -0.48 4.15 4.80
N SER A 46 -1.65 3.56 5.04
CA SER A 46 -1.90 2.70 6.22
C SER A 46 -0.94 1.51 6.27
N SER A 47 -0.60 0.93 5.11
CA SER A 47 0.38 -0.16 5.04
C SER A 47 1.76 0.27 5.52
N ILE A 48 2.20 1.47 5.13
CA ILE A 48 3.49 2.01 5.54
C ILE A 48 3.56 2.10 7.06
N PHE A 49 2.53 2.67 7.69
CA PHE A 49 2.45 2.79 9.14
C PHE A 49 2.35 1.43 9.85
N ALA A 50 1.58 0.48 9.29
CA ALA A 50 1.45 -0.86 9.86
C ALA A 50 2.80 -1.58 9.87
N PHE A 51 3.52 -1.61 8.74
CA PHE A 51 4.84 -2.24 8.67
C PHE A 51 5.88 -1.50 9.49
N ALA A 52 5.83 -0.16 9.55
CA ALA A 52 6.70 0.61 10.44
C ALA A 52 6.52 0.19 11.91
N GLY A 53 5.28 -0.01 12.36
CA GLY A 53 4.98 -0.51 13.71
C GLY A 53 5.55 -1.90 13.97
N ILE A 54 5.45 -2.82 13.00
CA ILE A 54 6.09 -4.14 13.10
C ILE A 54 7.62 -3.99 13.22
N TYR A 55 8.22 -3.15 12.37
CA TYR A 55 9.67 -3.00 12.36
C TYR A 55 10.19 -2.39 13.66
N THR A 56 9.55 -1.35 14.17
CA THR A 56 9.85 -0.77 15.48
C THR A 56 9.72 -1.82 16.57
N PHE A 57 8.67 -2.62 16.53
CA PHE A 57 8.49 -3.70 17.48
C PHE A 57 9.63 -4.71 17.40
N THR A 58 9.96 -5.21 16.20
CA THR A 58 11.06 -6.17 16.04
C THR A 58 12.40 -5.62 16.56
N GLU A 59 12.72 -4.34 16.31
CA GLU A 59 13.95 -3.73 16.81
C GLU A 59 13.95 -3.58 18.34
N GLN A 60 12.79 -3.38 18.97
CA GLN A 60 12.69 -3.37 20.44
C GLN A 60 12.92 -4.74 21.08
N VAL A 61 12.53 -5.82 20.40
CA VAL A 61 12.73 -7.19 20.91
C VAL A 61 14.20 -7.54 20.91
N ASN A 62 14.92 -7.15 19.86
CA ASN A 62 16.33 -7.39 19.73
C ASN A 62 16.97 -6.25 18.95
N VAL A 63 17.70 -5.41 19.68
CA VAL A 63 18.52 -4.34 19.10
C VAL A 63 19.53 -5.00 18.16
N ASN A 64 19.69 -4.47 16.94
CA ASN A 64 20.51 -5.00 15.83
C ASN A 64 19.77 -5.85 14.79
N HIS A 65 18.44 -5.80 14.72
CA HIS A 65 17.73 -6.43 13.61
C HIS A 65 17.82 -5.64 12.30
N TYR A 66 18.06 -4.33 12.40
CA TYR A 66 18.30 -3.45 11.25
C TYR A 66 19.67 -2.77 11.35
N GLN A 67 20.34 -2.60 10.21
CA GLN A 67 21.55 -1.78 10.12
C GLN A 67 21.17 -0.30 9.96
N SER A 68 21.97 0.60 10.52
CA SER A 68 21.84 2.06 10.39
C SER A 68 20.64 2.72 11.08
N VAL A 69 19.83 1.98 11.83
CA VAL A 69 18.93 2.60 12.80
C VAL A 69 19.82 3.25 13.85
N ARG A 70 19.66 4.54 14.08
CA ARG A 70 20.44 5.21 15.12
C ARG A 70 20.14 4.44 16.42
N HIS A 71 21.16 3.90 17.07
CA HIS A 71 21.00 3.18 18.32
C HIS A 71 20.60 4.17 19.42
N THR A 72 19.32 4.51 19.45
CA THR A 72 18.72 5.42 20.42
C THR A 72 17.70 4.64 21.23
N SER A 73 17.58 4.95 22.51
CA SER A 73 16.54 4.39 23.37
C SER A 73 15.18 5.05 23.15
N ASN A 74 15.11 6.10 22.32
CA ASN A 74 13.89 6.84 22.09
C ASN A 74 13.02 6.14 21.04
N ILE A 75 11.92 5.53 21.51
CA ILE A 75 10.95 4.83 20.67
C ILE A 75 10.40 5.68 19.52
N TYR A 76 10.22 6.98 19.74
CA TYR A 76 9.69 7.87 18.70
C TYR A 76 10.66 8.02 17.54
N GLN A 77 11.96 8.06 17.83
CA GLN A 77 12.99 8.15 16.81
C GLN A 77 13.10 6.85 16.02
N ILE A 78 13.09 5.70 16.71
CA ILE A 78 13.04 4.38 16.05
C ILE A 78 11.80 4.28 15.16
N TYR A 79 10.64 4.75 15.62
CA TYR A 79 9.41 4.71 14.84
C TYR A 79 9.49 5.58 13.58
N ILE A 80 10.06 6.78 13.66
CA ILE A 80 10.29 7.65 12.50
C ILE A 80 11.25 6.99 11.50
N ASP A 81 12.36 6.42 11.97
CA ASP A 81 13.32 5.71 11.13
C ASP A 81 12.66 4.51 10.42
N MET A 82 11.72 3.84 11.09
CA MET A 82 10.96 2.72 10.52
C MET A 82 9.85 3.14 9.56
N ILE A 83 9.22 4.29 9.75
CA ILE A 83 8.33 4.90 8.75
C ILE A 83 9.11 5.19 7.48
N TYR A 84 10.29 5.80 7.63
CA TYR A 84 11.17 6.09 6.51
C TYR A 84 11.59 4.82 5.76
N PHE A 85 12.08 3.81 6.47
CA PHE A 85 12.42 2.51 5.89
C PHE A 85 11.23 1.85 5.18
N SER A 86 10.08 1.79 5.84
CA SER A 86 8.83 1.24 5.28
C SER A 86 8.38 2.00 4.02
N SER A 87 8.55 3.32 4.00
CA SER A 87 8.21 4.15 2.83
C SER A 87 9.11 3.85 1.64
N ILE A 88 10.42 3.66 1.87
CA ILE A 88 11.39 3.32 0.82
C ILE A 88 11.12 1.93 0.25
N ILE A 89 10.85 0.94 1.10
CA ILE A 89 10.49 -0.41 0.68
C ILE A 89 9.19 -0.37 -0.13
N GLY A 90 8.19 0.39 0.33
CA GLY A 90 6.92 0.53 -0.37
C GLY A 90 7.05 1.21 -1.74
N ALA A 91 7.87 2.26 -1.82
CA ALA A 91 8.16 2.99 -3.05
C ALA A 91 9.15 2.26 -3.97
N LYS A 92 9.86 1.25 -3.45
CA LYS A 92 10.91 0.48 -4.13
C LYS A 92 12.12 1.31 -4.56
N SER A 93 12.44 2.39 -3.84
CA SER A 93 13.55 3.30 -4.18
C SER A 93 14.92 2.77 -3.75
N GLY A 94 14.98 1.93 -2.71
CA GLY A 94 16.18 1.17 -2.34
C GLY A 94 17.46 1.98 -2.06
N PHE A 95 17.40 3.02 -1.21
CA PHE A 95 18.57 3.86 -0.90
C PHE A 95 19.72 3.16 -0.17
N GLY A 96 19.47 1.99 0.43
CA GLY A 96 20.51 1.15 1.04
C GLY A 96 21.04 1.64 2.39
N ASP A 97 20.44 2.67 2.95
CA ASP A 97 20.76 3.22 4.26
C ASP A 97 20.27 2.31 5.39
N VAL A 98 19.00 1.90 5.39
CA VAL A 98 18.45 0.95 6.36
C VAL A 98 18.21 -0.40 5.69
N PHE A 99 18.69 -1.49 6.31
CA PHE A 99 18.46 -2.84 5.80
C PHE A 99 18.32 -3.90 6.89
N ALA A 100 17.50 -4.91 6.59
CA ALA A 100 17.20 -6.03 7.47
C ALA A 100 18.36 -7.05 7.54
N LYS A 101 18.90 -7.25 8.74
CA LYS A 101 20.00 -8.21 8.98
C LYS A 101 19.48 -9.64 9.22
N SER A 102 18.45 -9.76 10.05
CA SER A 102 17.90 -11.06 10.48
C SER A 102 17.09 -11.74 9.37
N PRO A 103 17.15 -13.08 9.24
CA PRO A 103 16.28 -13.80 8.31
C PRO A 103 14.80 -13.53 8.57
N PHE A 104 14.40 -13.36 9.83
CA PHE A 104 13.02 -13.06 10.19
C PHE A 104 12.58 -11.69 9.69
N THR A 105 13.40 -10.65 9.88
CA THR A 105 13.07 -9.30 9.41
C THR A 105 13.09 -9.21 7.88
N ARG A 106 13.96 -9.98 7.22
CA ARG A 106 13.93 -10.14 5.75
C ARG A 106 12.60 -10.72 5.26
N ILE A 107 12.05 -11.72 5.94
CA ILE A 107 10.73 -12.28 5.60
C ILE A 107 9.63 -11.22 5.72
N ILE A 108 9.64 -10.40 6.78
CA ILE A 108 8.67 -9.30 6.95
C ILE A 108 8.80 -8.28 5.80
N VAL A 109 10.03 -7.91 5.43
CA VAL A 109 10.27 -7.02 4.28
C VAL A 109 9.74 -7.63 2.98
N CYS A 110 9.95 -8.93 2.75
CA CYS A 110 9.38 -9.62 1.60
C CYS A 110 7.83 -9.55 1.59
N PHE A 111 7.18 -9.73 2.73
CA PHE A 111 5.73 -9.57 2.85
C PHE A 111 5.27 -8.14 2.53
N GLN A 112 6.00 -7.12 2.99
CA GLN A 112 5.70 -5.74 2.63
C GLN A 112 5.81 -5.51 1.12
N ILE A 113 6.89 -5.99 0.49
CA ILE A 113 7.10 -5.85 -0.95
C ILE A 113 5.97 -6.52 -1.75
N LEU A 114 5.57 -7.75 -1.36
CA LEU A 114 4.46 -8.44 -1.99
C LEU A 114 3.16 -7.65 -1.83
N PHE A 115 2.93 -7.04 -0.66
CA PHE A 115 1.73 -6.24 -0.44
C PHE A 115 1.68 -4.99 -1.32
N THR A 116 2.78 -4.24 -1.37
CA THR A 116 2.81 -3.00 -2.13
C THR A 116 2.76 -3.28 -3.63
N ILE A 117 3.33 -4.40 -4.09
CA ILE A 117 3.10 -4.90 -5.46
C ILE A 117 1.62 -5.15 -5.73
N PHE A 118 0.92 -5.82 -4.80
CA PHE A 118 -0.50 -6.11 -4.97
C PHE A 118 -1.35 -4.83 -5.04
N ILE A 119 -1.09 -3.85 -4.16
CA ILE A 119 -1.77 -2.54 -4.20
C ILE A 119 -1.49 -1.83 -5.53
N LEU A 120 -0.21 -1.76 -5.95
CA LEU A 120 0.17 -1.12 -7.21
C LEU A 120 -0.50 -1.80 -8.41
N TYR A 121 -0.54 -3.13 -8.44
CA TYR A 121 -1.21 -3.89 -9.49
C TYR A 121 -2.70 -3.51 -9.61
N ILE A 122 -3.39 -3.38 -8.48
CA ILE A 122 -4.80 -2.95 -8.46
C ILE A 122 -4.95 -1.52 -8.95
N ILE A 123 -4.09 -0.60 -8.51
CA ILE A 123 -4.11 0.79 -8.97
C ILE A 123 -3.90 0.86 -10.49
N PHE A 124 -2.89 0.17 -11.03
CA PHE A 124 -2.61 0.14 -12.46
C PHE A 124 -3.76 -0.46 -13.27
N ARG A 125 -4.30 -1.60 -12.83
CA ARG A 125 -5.44 -2.25 -13.51
C ARG A 125 -6.71 -1.39 -13.46
N GLY A 126 -7.02 -0.82 -12.30
CA GLY A 126 -8.14 0.11 -12.13
C GLY A 126 -8.00 1.35 -13.00
N SER A 127 -6.78 1.87 -13.15
CA SER A 127 -6.48 3.04 -13.99
C SER A 127 -6.61 2.76 -15.48
N SER A 128 -6.05 1.64 -15.94
CA SER A 128 -6.21 1.22 -17.33
C SER A 128 -7.69 1.10 -17.70
N PHE A 129 -8.52 0.54 -16.81
CA PHE A 129 -9.95 0.43 -17.03
C PHE A 129 -10.66 1.80 -17.03
N TYR A 130 -10.33 2.68 -16.08
CA TYR A 130 -10.91 4.02 -15.98
C TYR A 130 -10.62 4.87 -17.23
N PHE A 131 -9.39 4.84 -17.75
CA PHE A 131 -9.04 5.56 -18.98
C PHE A 131 -9.85 5.07 -20.17
N ARG A 132 -10.02 3.75 -20.31
CA ARG A 132 -10.83 3.16 -21.38
C ARG A 132 -12.30 3.55 -21.30
N LEU A 133 -12.89 3.58 -20.10
CA LEU A 133 -14.26 4.06 -19.91
C LEU A 133 -14.41 5.55 -20.28
N THR A 134 -13.43 6.37 -19.89
CA THR A 134 -13.45 7.81 -20.20
C THR A 134 -13.37 8.07 -21.70
N GLU A 135 -12.62 7.24 -22.43
CA GLU A 135 -12.55 7.30 -23.89
C GLU A 135 -13.90 6.96 -24.54
N ILE A 136 -14.54 5.87 -24.11
CA ILE A 136 -15.87 5.46 -24.57
C ILE A 136 -16.92 6.55 -24.28
N GLU A 137 -16.89 7.17 -23.10
CA GLU A 137 -17.82 8.26 -22.75
C GLU A 137 -17.66 9.47 -23.69
N LYS A 138 -16.42 9.82 -24.06
CA LYS A 138 -16.14 10.90 -25.02
C LYS A 138 -16.67 10.58 -26.42
N GLU A 139 -16.48 9.34 -26.89
CA GLU A 139 -17.01 8.89 -28.18
C GLU A 139 -18.53 8.96 -28.23
N ILE A 140 -19.21 8.54 -27.15
CA ILE A 140 -20.68 8.61 -27.03
C ILE A 140 -21.16 10.07 -27.03
N GLN A 141 -20.48 10.96 -26.30
CA GLN A 141 -20.84 12.38 -26.29
C GLN A 141 -20.67 13.04 -27.67
N TYR A 142 -19.57 12.75 -28.36
CA TYR A 142 -19.34 13.23 -29.73
C TYR A 142 -20.41 12.71 -30.71
N GLY A 143 -20.76 11.42 -30.61
CA GLY A 143 -21.82 10.83 -31.42
C GLY A 143 -23.18 11.50 -31.20
N LYS A 144 -23.54 11.80 -29.95
CA LYS A 144 -24.79 12.53 -29.61
C LYS A 144 -24.81 13.93 -30.20
N GLN A 145 -23.73 14.70 -30.04
CA GLN A 145 -23.62 16.06 -30.61
C GLN A 145 -23.77 16.05 -32.14
N LYS A 146 -23.12 15.11 -32.82
CA LYS A 146 -23.21 14.98 -34.28
C LYS A 146 -24.64 14.69 -34.76
N ILE A 147 -25.37 13.84 -34.04
CA ILE A 147 -26.78 13.54 -34.36
C ILE A 147 -27.65 14.79 -34.18
N GLU A 148 -27.43 15.59 -33.13
CA GLU A 148 -28.15 16.84 -32.90
C GLU A 148 -27.88 17.88 -34.00
N THR A 149 -26.63 18.02 -34.45
CA THR A 149 -26.28 18.93 -35.56
C THR A 149 -26.94 18.53 -36.88
N ILE A 150 -27.02 17.23 -37.19
CA ILE A 150 -27.70 16.75 -38.40
C ILE A 150 -29.20 17.02 -38.32
N LYS A 151 -29.81 16.88 -37.14
CA LYS A 151 -31.24 17.19 -36.95
C LYS A 151 -31.54 18.68 -37.14
N SER A 152 -30.67 19.58 -36.67
CA SER A 152 -30.88 21.02 -36.84
C SER A 152 -30.71 21.50 -38.29
N MET A 153 -30.01 20.76 -39.14
CA MET A 153 -29.86 21.10 -40.57
C MET A 153 -31.06 20.68 -41.44
N LYS A 154 -31.93 19.80 -40.94
CA LYS A 154 -33.09 19.28 -41.68
C LYS A 154 -34.38 20.09 -41.44
N ASN A 155 -34.37 20.97 -40.45
CA ASN A 155 -35.46 21.91 -40.14
C ASN A 155 -35.12 23.29 -40.67
#